data_AF-A0AAV0HSX5-F1
#
_entry.id   AF-A0AAV0HSX5-F1
#
_cell.length_a   1.000
_cell.length_b   1.000
_cell.length_c   1.000
_cell.angle_alpha   90.00
_cell.angle_beta   90.00
_cell.angle_gamma   90.00
#
_symmetry.space_group_name_H-M   'P 1'
#
loop_
_entity.id
_entity.type
_entity.pdbx_description
1 polymer ?
#
loop_
_entity_poly.entity_id
_entity_poly.type
_entity_poly.pdbx_seq_one_letter_code
_entity_poly.pdbx_strand_id
1 'polypeptide(L)'
;MQVTSPHGVSYHYGDKVEKGTFAFTASENGPYSACFWSPLRQPPLTTIVEFDWRSGVEARDWSNVAKKGNIEAMEIELRKLAVTVRNIHAEMYYLRDREEEMQELNRSTNSEMAIMGFLSLVVCVSVAGLQSWNLRNYFERKKLL
;
A
#
# COMPACT_ATOMS: atom_id res chain seq x y z
N MET A 1 22.17 17.47 -5.42
CA MET A 1 21.37 16.25 -5.17
C MET A 1 20.63 16.42 -3.85
N GLN A 2 19.36 16.02 -3.81
CA GLN A 2 18.55 16.05 -2.59
C GLN A 2 17.80 14.73 -2.46
N VAL A 3 17.71 14.20 -1.23
CA VAL A 3 16.83 13.09 -0.90
C VAL A 3 15.72 13.60 0.01
N THR A 4 14.47 13.32 -0.33
CA THR A 4 13.30 13.78 0.43
C THR A 4 12.33 12.65 0.75
N SER A 5 11.64 12.80 1.89
CA SER A 5 10.58 11.92 2.38
C SER A 5 9.24 12.16 1.69
N PRO A 6 8.26 11.26 1.85
CA PRO A 6 6.88 11.47 1.37
C PRO A 6 6.25 12.78 1.89
N HIS A 7 6.69 13.25 3.06
CA HIS A 7 6.19 14.45 3.72
C HIS A 7 7.06 15.70 3.46
N GLY A 8 8.05 15.60 2.56
CA GLY A 8 8.91 16.71 2.18
C GLY A 8 10.09 16.95 3.12
N VAL A 9 10.34 16.06 4.09
CA VAL A 9 11.50 16.16 4.97
C VAL A 9 12.76 15.79 4.18
N SER A 10 13.77 16.67 4.19
CA SER A 10 15.04 16.40 3.49
C SER A 10 15.97 15.56 4.35
N TYR A 11 16.35 14.38 3.86
CA TYR A 11 17.29 13.47 4.51
C TYR A 11 18.74 13.74 4.09
N HIS A 12 18.93 14.24 2.87
CA HIS A 12 20.24 14.61 2.35
C HIS A 12 20.11 15.80 1.42
N TYR A 13 21.07 16.71 1.51
CA TYR A 13 21.25 17.82 0.58
C TYR A 13 22.73 17.97 0.28
N GLY A 14 23.07 17.92 -1.00
CA GLY A 14 24.43 18.14 -1.50
C GLY A 14 24.41 19.11 -2.67
N ASP A 15 25.08 20.24 -2.52
CA ASP A 15 25.33 21.18 -3.61
C ASP A 15 26.73 20.94 -4.20
N LYS A 16 26.85 21.07 -5.53
CA LYS A 16 28.11 20.87 -6.29
C LYS A 16 28.86 19.57 -5.96
N VAL A 17 28.12 18.46 -5.80
CA VAL A 17 28.70 17.14 -5.52
C VAL A 17 29.06 16.42 -6.82
N GLU A 18 30.32 16.02 -6.97
CA GLU A 18 30.76 15.20 -8.11
C GLU A 18 30.54 13.70 -7.89
N LYS A 19 30.82 13.21 -6.68
CA LYS A 19 30.65 11.81 -6.26
C LYS A 19 30.32 11.73 -4.77
N GLY A 20 29.56 10.72 -4.37
CA GLY A 20 29.29 10.46 -2.95
C GLY A 20 28.41 9.24 -2.73
N THR A 21 28.52 8.67 -1.53
CA THR A 21 27.65 7.60 -1.03
C THR A 21 27.03 8.06 0.28
N PHE A 22 25.73 7.83 0.43
CA PHE A 22 24.98 8.21 1.61
C PHE A 22 23.98 7.10 1.97
N ALA A 23 23.75 6.91 3.26
CA ALA A 23 22.77 5.97 3.78
C ALA A 23 21.93 6.65 4.86
N PHE A 24 20.66 6.30 4.92
CA PHE A 24 19.72 6.75 5.94
C PHE A 24 18.75 5.63 6.30
N THR A 25 18.10 5.77 7.45
CA THR A 25 17.01 4.90 7.85
C THR A 25 15.69 5.63 7.58
N ALA A 26 14.82 5.02 6.77
CA ALA A 26 13.47 5.52 6.54
C ALA A 26 12.65 5.40 7.83
N SER A 27 12.27 6.52 8.44
CA SER A 27 11.40 6.54 9.62
C SER A 27 9.92 6.54 9.26
N GLU A 28 9.59 6.95 8.04
CA GLU A 28 8.23 7.12 7.54
C GLU A 28 7.96 6.12 6.41
N ASN A 29 6.76 5.55 6.39
CA ASN A 29 6.31 4.72 5.29
C ASN A 29 5.89 5.59 4.10
N GLY A 30 6.35 5.24 2.90
CA GLY A 30 5.94 5.89 1.65
C GLY A 30 7.08 6.06 0.66
N PRO A 31 6.81 6.77 -0.45
CA PRO A 31 7.80 7.00 -1.51
C PRO A 31 8.85 8.04 -1.09
N TYR A 32 10.12 7.65 -1.18
CA TYR A 32 11.26 8.57 -1.06
C TYR A 32 11.71 8.97 -2.46
N SER A 33 12.15 10.22 -2.62
CA SER A 33 12.63 10.71 -3.92
C SER A 33 14.07 11.20 -3.83
N ALA A 34 14.85 10.90 -4.88
CA ALA A 34 16.21 11.39 -5.07
C ALA A 34 16.22 12.33 -6.28
N CYS A 35 16.49 13.61 -6.05
CA CYS A 35 16.48 14.65 -7.07
C CYS A 35 17.91 15.06 -7.42
N PHE A 36 18.21 15.11 -8.72
CA PHE A 36 19.46 15.60 -9.28
C PHE A 36 19.18 16.84 -10.12
N TRP A 37 19.98 17.88 -9.94
CA TRP A 37 19.89 19.11 -10.73
C TRP A 37 21.28 19.53 -11.17
N SER A 38 21.37 20.11 -12.36
CA SER A 38 22.57 20.73 -12.90
C SER A 38 22.27 22.16 -13.33
N PRO A 39 23.24 23.09 -13.24
CA PRO A 39 23.07 24.43 -13.73
C PRO A 39 22.91 24.42 -15.25
N LEU A 40 21.95 25.20 -15.76
CA LEU A 40 21.73 25.37 -17.18
C LEU A 40 22.94 26.09 -17.80
N ARG A 41 23.64 25.44 -18.74
CA ARG A 41 24.79 25.99 -19.46
C ARG A 41 24.46 26.22 -20.94
N GLN A 42 25.02 27.27 -21.52
CA GLN A 42 25.03 27.53 -22.96
C GLN A 42 26.48 27.52 -23.47
N PRO A 43 26.87 26.60 -24.36
CA PRO A 43 26.05 25.56 -24.99
C PRO A 43 25.57 24.48 -24.00
N PRO A 44 24.45 23.79 -24.29
CA PRO A 44 23.97 22.69 -23.46
C PRO A 44 25.03 21.58 -23.35
N LEU A 45 25.39 21.21 -22.13
CA LEU A 45 26.29 20.09 -21.84
C LEU A 45 25.48 18.95 -21.24
N THR A 46 25.56 17.77 -21.84
CA THR A 46 24.96 16.54 -21.28
C THR A 46 25.71 16.16 -20.01
N THR A 47 24.99 16.07 -18.89
CA THR A 47 25.54 15.57 -17.62
C THR A 47 25.09 14.13 -17.45
N ILE A 48 26.05 13.21 -17.30
CA ILE A 48 25.78 11.79 -17.03
C ILE A 48 25.83 11.59 -15.52
N VAL A 49 24.78 10.98 -14.96
CA VAL A 49 24.70 10.64 -13.54
C VAL A 49 24.64 9.12 -13.42
N GLU A 50 25.63 8.53 -12.78
CA GLU A 50 25.59 7.13 -12.35
C GLU A 50 24.96 7.08 -10.95
N PHE A 51 23.88 6.32 -10.80
CA PHE A 51 23.09 6.27 -9.58
C PHE A 51 22.75 4.83 -9.22
N ASP A 52 23.15 4.40 -8.02
CA ASP A 52 22.82 3.12 -7.42
C ASP A 52 21.97 3.37 -6.17
N TRP A 53 20.75 2.86 -6.15
CA TRP A 53 19.82 2.97 -5.04
C TRP A 53 19.50 1.59 -4.48
N ARG A 54 19.80 1.41 -3.19
CA ARG A 54 19.56 0.14 -2.49
C ARG A 54 18.63 0.40 -1.31
N SER A 55 17.72 -0.55 -1.09
CA SER A 55 16.78 -0.53 0.05
C SER A 55 16.72 -1.88 0.75
N GLY A 56 16.29 -1.87 2.00
CA GLY A 56 16.10 -3.10 2.78
C GLY A 56 17.42 -3.88 2.99
N VAL A 57 17.40 -5.17 2.69
CA VAL A 57 18.51 -6.10 2.97
C VAL A 57 19.76 -5.76 2.14
N GLU A 58 19.58 -5.27 0.91
CA GLU A 58 20.68 -4.89 0.01
C GLU A 58 21.40 -3.60 0.41
N ALA A 59 20.72 -2.74 1.18
CA ALA A 59 21.29 -1.50 1.71
C ALA A 59 22.17 -1.72 2.95
N ARG A 60 22.08 -2.88 3.60
CA ARG A 60 22.91 -3.19 4.79
C ARG A 60 24.34 -3.49 4.36
N ASP A 61 25.31 -2.93 5.07
CA ASP A 61 26.72 -3.19 4.81
C ASP A 61 27.13 -4.56 5.38
N TRP A 62 27.19 -5.56 4.51
CA TRP A 62 27.62 -6.93 4.83
C TRP A 62 29.15 -7.10 4.80
N SER A 63 29.91 -6.10 4.33
CA SER A 63 31.35 -6.22 4.09
C SER A 63 32.18 -6.33 5.37
N ASN A 64 31.66 -5.82 6.50
CA ASN A 64 32.31 -5.93 7.81
C ASN A 64 32.27 -7.35 8.41
N VAL A 65 31.48 -8.27 7.84
CA VAL A 65 31.36 -9.66 8.30
C VAL A 65 32.27 -10.61 7.49
N ALA A 66 32.85 -10.14 6.37
CA ALA A 66 33.45 -10.96 5.32
C ALA A 66 35.00 -11.03 5.31
N LYS A 67 35.68 -10.79 6.44
CA LYS A 67 37.15 -10.68 6.47
C LYS A 67 37.89 -11.98 6.81
N LYS A 68 37.64 -13.09 6.08
CA LYS A 68 38.55 -14.14 5.55
C LYS A 68 37.81 -15.43 5.13
N GLY A 69 37.88 -15.78 3.84
CA GLY A 69 37.76 -17.17 3.32
C GLY A 69 36.42 -17.55 2.65
N ASN A 70 36.44 -18.62 1.84
CA ASN A 70 35.29 -19.07 1.03
C ASN A 70 34.09 -19.57 1.88
N ILE A 71 34.35 -20.02 3.11
CA ILE A 71 33.33 -20.49 4.06
C ILE A 71 32.55 -19.29 4.64
N GLU A 72 33.20 -18.15 4.88
CA GLU A 72 32.54 -16.91 5.34
C GLU A 72 31.61 -16.32 4.28
N ALA A 73 31.99 -16.39 3.00
CA ALA A 73 31.12 -15.90 1.91
C ALA A 73 29.78 -16.68 1.86
N MET A 74 29.82 -18.00 2.06
CA MET A 74 28.62 -18.83 2.14
C MET A 74 27.78 -18.51 3.38
N GLU A 75 28.41 -18.27 4.53
CA GLU A 75 27.71 -17.87 5.75
C GLU A 75 26.97 -16.53 5.56
N ILE A 76 27.57 -15.58 4.85
CA ILE A 76 26.94 -14.29 4.55
C ILE A 76 25.70 -14.46 3.66
N GLU A 77 25.79 -15.26 2.61
CA GLU A 77 24.63 -15.55 1.76
C GLU A 77 23.50 -16.24 2.52
N LEU A 78 23.83 -17.19 3.40
CA LEU A 78 22.85 -17.81 4.30
C LEU A 78 22.22 -16.80 5.27
N ARG A 79 23.01 -15.87 5.83
CA ARG A 79 22.50 -14.79 6.68
C ARG A 79 21.58 -13.83 5.93
N LYS A 80 21.92 -13.46 4.70
CA LYS A 80 21.05 -12.65 3.83
C LYS A 80 19.71 -13.35 3.62
N LEU A 81 19.73 -14.62 3.21
CA LEU A 81 18.51 -15.41 3.01
C LEU A 81 17.68 -15.51 4.30
N ALA A 82 18.32 -15.76 5.44
CA ALA A 82 17.64 -15.83 6.73
C ALA A 82 16.96 -14.51 7.12
N VAL A 83 17.60 -13.36 6.85
CA VAL A 83 16.99 -12.04 7.08
C VAL A 83 15.83 -11.80 6.12
N THR A 84 15.98 -12.15 4.84
CA THR A 84 14.90 -12.03 3.85
C THR A 84 13.69 -12.88 4.23
N VAL A 85 13.89 -14.15 4.59
CA VAL A 85 12.80 -15.05 5.03
C VAL A 85 12.11 -14.52 6.29
N ARG A 86 12.86 -14.00 7.27
CA ARG A 86 12.25 -13.40 8.47
C ARG A 86 11.39 -12.19 8.13
N ASN A 87 11.84 -11.33 7.21
CA ASN A 87 11.06 -10.17 6.77
C ASN A 87 9.77 -10.60 6.07
N ILE A 88 9.85 -11.55 5.14
CA ILE A 88 8.68 -12.12 4.45
C ILE A 88 7.70 -12.74 5.44
N HIS A 89 8.21 -13.49 6.42
CA HIS A 89 7.39 -14.13 7.45
C HIS A 89 6.65 -13.08 8.28
N ALA A 90 7.32 -11.99 8.69
CA ALA A 90 6.67 -10.90 9.41
C ALA A 90 5.55 -10.24 8.58
N GLU A 91 5.78 -10.01 7.28
CA GLU A 91 4.74 -9.48 6.38
C GLU A 91 3.58 -10.46 6.20
N MET A 92 3.83 -11.76 6.08
CA MET A 92 2.79 -12.78 5.99
C MET A 92 1.89 -12.80 7.22
N TYR A 93 2.47 -12.65 8.42
CA TYR A 93 1.68 -12.54 9.66
C TYR A 93 0.79 -11.30 9.66
N TYR A 94 1.31 -10.15 9.23
CA TYR A 94 0.51 -8.93 9.09
C TYR A 94 -0.64 -9.08 8.09
N LEU A 95 -0.38 -9.69 6.92
CA LEU A 95 -1.41 -9.93 5.91
C LEU A 95 -2.50 -10.89 6.41
N ARG A 96 -2.11 -11.92 7.18
CA ARG A 96 -3.07 -12.87 7.76
C ARG A 96 -4.00 -12.21 8.78
N ASP A 97 -3.47 -11.38 9.65
CA ASP A 97 -4.25 -10.62 10.64
C ASP A 97 -5.29 -9.71 9.96
N ARG A 98 -4.87 -9.01 8.89
CA ARG A 98 -5.78 -8.21 8.05
C ARG A 98 -6.83 -9.04 7.32
N GLU A 99 -6.50 -10.25 6.88
CA GLU A 99 -7.45 -11.16 6.24
C GLU A 99 -8.52 -11.62 7.23
N GLU A 100 -8.13 -11.98 8.45
CA GLU A 100 -9.06 -12.39 9.51
C GLU A 100 -10.06 -11.27 9.84
N GLU A 101 -9.59 -10.02 9.99
CA GLU A 101 -10.47 -8.86 10.16
C GLU A 101 -11.41 -8.66 8.97
N MET A 102 -10.91 -8.80 7.73
CA MET A 102 -11.72 -8.66 6.52
C MET A 102 -12.79 -9.74 6.43
N GLN A 103 -12.48 -10.98 6.82
CA GLN A 103 -13.45 -12.08 6.87
C GLN A 103 -14.56 -11.81 7.89
N GLU A 104 -14.22 -11.28 9.06
CA GLU A 104 -15.21 -10.91 10.09
C GLU A 104 -16.13 -9.78 9.61
N LEU A 105 -15.56 -8.71 9.02
CA LEU A 105 -16.31 -7.62 8.42
C LEU A 105 -17.25 -8.10 7.30
N ASN A 106 -16.78 -9.00 6.44
CA ASN A 106 -17.59 -9.55 5.37
C ASN A 106 -18.77 -10.36 5.92
N ARG A 107 -18.55 -11.16 6.97
CA ARG A 107 -19.60 -11.95 7.62
C ARG A 107 -20.68 -11.06 8.22
N SER A 108 -20.27 -10.02 8.97
CA SER A 108 -21.17 -9.02 9.56
C SER A 108 -21.95 -8.27 8.48
N THR A 109 -21.28 -7.79 7.44
CA THR A 109 -21.92 -7.05 6.35
C THR A 109 -22.94 -7.90 5.61
N ASN A 110 -22.64 -9.17 5.36
CA ASN A 110 -23.55 -10.07 4.66
C ASN A 110 -24.84 -10.32 5.46
N SER A 111 -24.77 -10.48 6.78
CA SER A 111 -25.97 -10.65 7.61
C SER A 111 -26.83 -9.38 7.67
N GLU A 112 -26.21 -8.22 7.84
CA GLU A 112 -26.92 -6.93 7.85
C GLU A 112 -27.58 -6.67 6.49
N MET A 113 -26.87 -6.94 5.39
CA MET A 113 -27.40 -6.78 4.03
C MET A 113 -28.60 -7.70 3.78
N ALA A 114 -28.59 -8.93 4.30
CA ALA A 114 -29.74 -9.83 4.21
C ALA A 114 -30.98 -9.27 4.95
N ILE A 115 -30.79 -8.70 6.14
CA ILE A 115 -31.88 -8.07 6.90
C ILE A 115 -32.43 -6.85 6.15
N MET A 116 -31.55 -5.97 5.65
CA MET A 116 -31.98 -4.80 4.86
C MET A 116 -32.74 -5.22 3.59
N GLY A 117 -32.27 -6.26 2.89
CA GLY A 117 -32.95 -6.80 1.71
C GLY A 117 -34.33 -7.36 2.03
N PHE A 118 -34.47 -8.11 3.12
CA PHE A 118 -35.76 -8.61 3.59
C PHE A 118 -36.72 -7.48 3.94
N LEU A 119 -36.28 -6.48 4.71
CA LEU A 119 -37.08 -5.30 5.06
C LEU A 119 -37.58 -4.55 3.82
N SER A 120 -36.70 -4.35 2.83
CA SER A 120 -37.07 -3.71 1.57
C SER A 120 -38.17 -4.49 0.83
N LEU A 121 -38.09 -5.82 0.80
CA LEU A 121 -39.11 -6.65 0.15
C LEU A 121 -40.46 -6.54 0.86
N VAL A 122 -40.47 -6.56 2.19
CA VAL A 122 -41.68 -6.36 2.99
C VAL A 122 -42.33 -5.00 2.70
N VAL A 123 -41.53 -3.93 2.62
CA VAL A 123 -42.03 -2.59 2.28
C VAL A 123 -42.66 -2.58 0.88
N CYS A 124 -41.99 -3.16 -0.13
CA CYS A 124 -42.52 -3.24 -1.49
C CYS A 124 -43.86 -3.99 -1.56
N VAL A 125 -43.96 -5.16 -0.90
CA VAL A 125 -45.20 -5.95 -0.87
C VAL A 125 -46.33 -5.19 -0.17
N SER A 126 -46.02 -4.48 0.93
CA SER A 126 -46.99 -3.67 1.67
C SER A 126 -47.54 -2.54 0.80
N VAL A 127 -46.67 -1.82 0.09
CA VAL A 127 -47.07 -0.74 -0.83
C VAL A 127 -47.92 -1.28 -1.97
N ALA A 128 -47.53 -2.40 -2.60
CA ALA A 128 -48.30 -3.02 -3.68
C ALA A 128 -49.70 -3.47 -3.20
N GLY A 129 -49.80 -4.01 -1.98
CA GLY A 129 -51.07 -4.37 -1.35
C GLY A 129 -51.98 -3.16 -1.12
N LEU A 130 -51.42 -2.08 -0.56
CA LEU A 130 -52.15 -0.82 -0.35
C LEU A 130 -52.61 -0.19 -1.67
N GLN A 131 -51.76 -0.19 -2.69
CA GLN A 131 -52.12 0.30 -4.03
C GLN A 131 -53.29 -0.49 -4.62
N SER A 132 -53.22 -1.82 -4.54
CA SER A 132 -54.27 -2.72 -5.02
C SER A 132 -55.59 -2.53 -4.29
N TRP A 133 -55.54 -2.36 -2.96
CA TRP A 133 -56.73 -2.10 -2.15
C TRP A 133 -57.36 -0.74 -2.48
N ASN A 134 -56.55 0.31 -2.60
CA ASN A 134 -57.04 1.65 -2.92
C ASN A 134 -57.71 1.69 -4.31
N LEU A 135 -57.11 1.05 -5.31
CA LEU A 135 -57.70 0.91 -6.65
C LEU A 135 -59.04 0.17 -6.59
N ARG A 136 -59.12 -0.95 -5.86
CA ARG A 136 -60.36 -1.73 -5.73
C ARG A 136 -61.48 -0.92 -5.07
N ASN A 137 -61.18 -0.24 -3.96
CA ASN A 137 -62.15 0.64 -3.27
C ASN A 137 -62.58 1.83 -4.15
N TYR A 138 -61.67 2.37 -4.96
CA TYR A 138 -62.01 3.42 -5.93
C TYR A 138 -63.02 2.94 -6.99
N PHE A 139 -62.80 1.74 -7.56
CA PHE A 139 -63.73 1.15 -8.54
C PHE A 139 -65.09 0.79 -7.94
N GLU A 140 -65.12 0.22 -6.73
CA GLU A 140 -66.37 -0.11 -6.01
C GLU A 140 -67.19 1.14 -5.70
N ARG A 141 -66.55 2.22 -5.22
CA ARG A 141 -67.25 3.49 -4.92
C ARG A 141 -67.80 4.18 -6.16
N LYS A 142 -67.12 4.05 -7.31
CA LYS A 142 -67.55 4.63 -8.58
C LYS A 142 -68.59 3.78 -9.33
N LYS A 143 -68.95 2.59 -8.82
CA LYS A 143 -69.85 1.61 -9.48
C LYS A 143 -69.46 1.32 -10.94
N LEU A 144 -68.16 1.23 -11.20
CA LEU A 144 -67.61 0.90 -12.52
C LEU A 144 -67.37 -0.62 -12.71
N LEU A 145 -67.83 -1.41 -11.74
CA LEU A 145 -67.94 -2.87 -11.73
C LEU A 145 -69.37 -3.24 -11.34
#